data_AF-A0A397DDD2-F1
#
_entry.id   AF-A0A397DDD2-F1
#
_cell.length_a   1.000
_cell.length_b   1.000
_cell.length_c   1.000
_cell.angle_alpha   90.00
_cell.angle_beta   90.00
_cell.angle_gamma   90.00
#
_symmetry.space_group_name_H-M   'P 1'
#
loop_
_entity.id
_entity.type
_entity.pdbx_description
1 polymer ?
#
loop_
_entity_poly.entity_id
_entity_poly.type
_entity_poly.pdbx_seq_one_letter_code
_entity_poly.pdbx_strand_id
1 'polypeptide(L)'
;MGSKRCSRPPLRWCPDPAAPLSACIDPLSVQRIAYWEIGKASHERTEEDWKGFFLGAKDYDPVDMSKLGAAMAKLKMDTTVQSAESRVSKLVSDFEAVLVCLSIEGFAEAEPKRTVDYLVEAVQPPAVRIRVREHMKLNENRGLKKDARDFKRWLAD
;
A
#
# COMPACT_ATOMS: atom_id res chain seq x y z
N MET A 1 -14.93 21.64 6.98
CA MET A 1 -14.52 22.17 5.66
C MET A 1 -13.38 21.32 5.16
N GLY A 2 -13.59 20.65 4.03
CA GLY A 2 -12.65 19.65 3.50
C GLY A 2 -11.38 20.30 2.97
N SER A 3 -10.25 19.94 3.59
CA SER A 3 -8.94 20.24 3.01
C SER A 3 -8.73 19.28 1.85
N LYS A 4 -8.83 19.81 0.63
CA LYS A 4 -8.51 19.07 -0.60
C LYS A 4 -7.04 18.67 -0.50
N ARG A 5 -6.78 17.40 -0.19
CA ARG A 5 -5.48 16.77 -0.42
C ARG A 5 -5.17 16.95 -1.91
N CYS A 6 -4.34 17.94 -2.22
CA CYS A 6 -3.82 18.14 -3.56
C CYS A 6 -3.11 16.84 -3.96
N SER A 7 -3.61 16.27 -5.06
CA SER A 7 -3.10 15.11 -5.76
C SER A 7 -1.57 15.09 -5.73
N ARG A 8 -0.99 14.10 -5.04
CA ARG A 8 0.44 13.80 -5.11
C ARG A 8 0.75 13.42 -6.56
N PRO A 9 1.70 14.08 -7.25
CA PRO A 9 2.07 13.67 -8.59
C PRO A 9 2.68 12.26 -8.53
N PRO A 10 2.40 11.39 -9.51
CA PRO A 10 2.98 10.06 -9.54
C PRO A 10 4.50 10.21 -9.65
N LEU A 11 5.24 9.59 -8.72
CA LEU A 11 6.69 9.42 -8.78
C LEU A 11 7.01 8.56 -10.01
N ARG A 12 7.00 9.14 -11.20
CA ARG A 12 7.40 8.49 -12.44
C ARG A 12 8.87 8.77 -12.69
N TRP A 13 9.65 7.68 -12.62
CA TRP A 13 10.98 7.50 -13.23
C TRP A 13 12.12 8.32 -12.62
N CYS A 14 13.02 7.62 -11.93
CA CYS A 14 14.38 8.12 -11.69
C CYS A 14 15.23 7.93 -12.96
N PRO A 15 15.84 8.98 -13.50
CA PRO A 15 17.12 8.85 -14.19
C PRO A 15 18.19 9.73 -13.55
N ASP A 16 19.40 9.15 -13.48
CA ASP A 16 20.69 9.75 -13.10
C ASP A 16 20.92 10.07 -11.60
N PRO A 17 21.81 9.34 -10.89
CA PRO A 17 22.16 9.63 -9.50
C PRO A 17 22.88 10.98 -9.29
N ALA A 18 23.20 11.70 -10.38
CA ALA A 18 23.84 13.01 -10.34
C ALA A 18 22.87 14.21 -10.49
N ALA A 19 21.58 13.98 -10.79
CA ALA A 19 20.62 15.06 -10.96
C ALA A 19 20.12 15.62 -9.61
N PRO A 20 19.95 16.94 -9.45
CA PRO A 20 19.34 17.53 -8.27
C PRO A 20 17.94 16.96 -8.05
N LEU A 21 17.56 16.63 -6.80
CA LEU A 21 16.25 16.05 -6.49
C LEU A 21 15.06 16.88 -7.00
N SER A 22 15.22 18.20 -7.08
CA SER A 22 14.21 19.11 -7.65
C SER A 22 14.00 18.94 -9.16
N ALA A 23 15.00 18.45 -9.89
CA ALA A 23 14.89 18.17 -11.33
C ALA A 23 14.06 16.91 -11.63
N CYS A 24 13.82 16.06 -10.63
CA CYS A 24 12.95 14.88 -10.73
C CYS A 24 11.47 15.20 -10.43
N ILE A 25 11.13 16.47 -10.17
CA ILE A 25 9.79 16.92 -9.80
C ILE A 25 9.34 17.94 -10.84
N ASP A 26 8.07 17.89 -11.22
CA ASP A 26 7.47 18.90 -12.09
C ASP A 26 7.69 20.34 -11.54
N PRO A 27 8.14 21.32 -12.35
CA PRO A 27 8.51 22.65 -11.88
C PRO A 27 7.41 23.39 -11.10
N LEU A 28 6.13 23.18 -11.44
CA LEU A 28 5.02 23.78 -10.70
C LEU A 28 4.86 23.12 -9.33
N SER A 29 5.08 21.82 -9.25
CA SER A 29 5.11 21.07 -8.00
C SER A 29 6.29 21.48 -7.12
N VAL A 30 7.46 21.75 -7.70
CA VAL A 30 8.65 22.28 -6.99
C VAL A 30 8.34 23.62 -6.32
N GLN A 31 7.75 24.57 -7.05
CA GLN A 31 7.40 25.89 -6.50
C GLN A 31 6.39 25.77 -5.36
N ARG A 32 5.35 24.93 -5.55
CA ARG A 32 4.32 24.71 -4.53
C ARG A 32 4.90 24.09 -3.26
N ILE A 33 5.71 23.04 -3.39
CA ILE A 33 6.33 22.35 -2.25
C ILE A 33 7.30 23.28 -1.53
N ALA A 34 8.15 24.00 -2.26
CA ALA A 34 9.09 24.94 -1.67
C ALA A 34 8.38 26.01 -0.83
N TYR A 35 7.32 26.60 -1.37
CA TYR A 35 6.58 27.67 -0.70
C TYR A 35 5.74 27.17 0.49
N TRP A 36 4.94 26.11 0.30
CA TRP A 36 3.96 25.67 1.29
C TRP A 36 4.47 24.66 2.30
N GLU A 37 5.41 23.79 1.91
CA GLU A 37 5.82 22.65 2.74
C GLU A 37 7.20 22.84 3.36
N ILE A 38 8.14 23.42 2.61
CA ILE A 38 9.50 23.73 3.10
C ILE A 38 9.56 25.15 3.70
N GLY A 39 8.61 26.02 3.34
CA GLY A 39 8.41 27.36 3.91
C GLY A 39 9.40 28.42 3.42
N LYS A 40 9.98 28.24 2.24
CA LYS A 40 11.28 28.83 1.90
C LYS A 40 11.37 28.91 0.35
N ALA A 41 11.84 30.01 -0.26
CA ALA A 41 11.66 30.22 -1.72
C ALA A 41 12.41 29.18 -2.58
N SER A 42 11.89 28.83 -3.77
CA SER A 42 12.41 27.70 -4.59
C SER A 42 13.87 27.87 -5.03
N HIS A 43 14.33 29.11 -5.18
CA HIS A 43 15.70 29.44 -5.58
C HIS A 43 16.69 29.48 -4.39
N GLU A 44 16.19 29.43 -3.16
CA GLU A 44 16.99 29.44 -1.92
C GLU A 44 17.08 28.02 -1.30
N ARG A 45 16.60 26.98 -2.00
CA ARG A 45 16.58 25.60 -1.50
C ARG A 45 17.92 24.93 -1.75
N THR A 46 18.48 24.28 -0.73
CA THR A 46 19.63 23.37 -0.90
C THR A 46 19.15 21.93 -1.13
N GLU A 47 20.06 21.06 -1.58
CA GLU A 47 19.76 19.64 -1.73
C GLU A 47 19.40 18.98 -0.38
N GLU A 48 19.95 19.49 0.72
CA GLU A 48 19.64 19.06 2.09
C GLU A 48 18.21 19.44 2.51
N ASP A 49 17.71 20.61 2.11
CA ASP A 49 16.31 21.00 2.34
C ASP A 49 15.36 20.03 1.61
N TRP A 50 15.70 19.62 0.37
CA TRP A 50 14.92 18.63 -0.39
C TRP A 50 15.02 17.23 0.22
N LYS A 51 16.23 16.79 0.61
CA LYS A 51 16.43 15.52 1.32
C LYS A 51 15.65 15.50 2.62
N GLY A 52 15.68 16.59 3.39
CA GLY A 52 14.92 16.76 4.62
C GLY A 52 13.41 16.71 4.40
N PHE A 53 12.89 17.33 3.34
CA PHE A 53 11.49 17.22 2.97
C PHE A 53 11.08 15.79 2.60
N PHE A 54 11.86 15.10 1.76
CA PHE A 54 11.55 13.72 1.36
C PHE A 54 11.74 12.71 2.50
N LEU A 55 12.74 12.90 3.36
CA LEU A 55 12.99 12.07 4.53
C LEU A 55 11.99 12.36 5.65
N GLY A 56 11.58 13.61 5.85
CA GLY A 56 10.52 13.99 6.78
C GLY A 56 9.14 13.54 6.31
N ALA A 57 8.90 13.49 5.00
CA ALA A 57 7.70 12.87 4.43
C ALA A 57 7.67 11.33 4.58
N LYS A 58 8.79 10.71 4.98
CA LYS A 58 8.86 9.29 5.36
C LYS A 58 8.29 9.04 6.77
N ASP A 59 8.15 10.08 7.58
CA ASP A 59 7.35 10.05 8.80
C ASP A 59 5.87 10.08 8.39
N TYR A 60 5.42 8.96 7.81
CA TYR A 60 4.00 8.66 7.71
C TYR A 60 3.41 8.82 9.11
N ASP A 61 2.30 9.55 9.21
CA ASP A 61 1.43 9.39 10.38
C ASP A 61 1.27 7.88 10.59
N PRO A 62 1.60 7.36 11.79
CA PRO A 62 1.52 5.94 12.02
C PRO A 62 0.13 5.47 11.63
N VAL A 63 0.08 4.49 10.72
CA VAL A 63 -1.18 3.94 10.21
C VAL A 63 -2.09 3.68 11.41
N ASP A 64 -3.30 4.23 11.38
CA ASP A 64 -4.28 3.96 12.42
C ASP A 64 -4.71 2.50 12.29
N MET A 65 -3.97 1.63 12.98
CA MET A 65 -4.14 0.17 12.92
C MET A 65 -5.52 -0.25 13.42
N SER A 66 -6.17 0.57 14.25
CA SER A 66 -7.54 0.33 14.70
C SER A 66 -8.53 0.53 13.55
N LYS A 67 -8.43 1.65 12.84
CA LYS A 67 -9.26 1.91 11.64
C LYS A 67 -9.00 0.88 10.54
N LEU A 68 -7.74 0.53 10.29
CA LEU A 68 -7.37 -0.50 9.33
C LEU A 68 -7.98 -1.85 9.73
N GLY A 69 -7.80 -2.29 10.97
CA GLY A 69 -8.37 -3.54 11.47
C GLY A 69 -9.90 -3.58 11.36
N ALA A 70 -10.58 -2.49 11.72
CA ALA A 70 -12.04 -2.39 11.61
C ALA A 70 -12.54 -2.43 10.16
N ALA A 71 -11.79 -1.87 9.21
CA ALA A 71 -12.12 -1.94 7.79
C ALA A 71 -11.85 -3.35 7.22
N MET A 72 -10.69 -3.94 7.55
CA MET A 72 -10.32 -5.28 7.09
C MET A 72 -11.24 -6.37 7.66
N ALA A 73 -11.77 -6.21 8.88
CA ALA A 73 -12.75 -7.14 9.45
C ALA A 73 -14.07 -7.23 8.66
N LYS A 74 -14.37 -6.24 7.81
CA LYS A 74 -15.55 -6.23 6.93
C LYS A 74 -15.26 -6.88 5.58
N LEU A 75 -13.99 -7.08 5.23
CA LEU A 75 -13.57 -7.68 3.98
C LEU A 75 -14.05 -9.13 3.92
N LYS A 76 -14.69 -9.50 2.81
CA LYS A 76 -15.17 -10.86 2.56
C LYS A 76 -15.00 -11.20 1.09
N MET A 77 -14.56 -12.42 0.83
CA MET A 77 -14.54 -12.98 -0.52
C MET A 77 -15.96 -13.08 -1.06
N ASP A 78 -16.16 -12.56 -2.27
CA ASP A 78 -17.43 -12.66 -2.98
C ASP A 78 -17.61 -14.07 -3.54
N THR A 79 -18.51 -14.86 -2.95
CA THR A 79 -18.76 -16.24 -3.38
C THR A 79 -19.68 -16.35 -4.59
N THR A 80 -20.23 -15.24 -5.09
CA THR A 80 -21.09 -15.24 -6.29
C THR A 80 -20.28 -15.29 -7.58
N VAL A 81 -19.00 -14.90 -7.53
CA VAL A 81 -18.06 -15.01 -8.65
C VAL A 81 -17.67 -16.48 -8.85
N GLN A 82 -17.77 -16.96 -10.10
CA GLN A 82 -17.69 -18.39 -10.39
C GLN A 82 -16.28 -18.98 -10.26
N SER A 83 -15.26 -18.37 -10.87
CA SER A 83 -13.89 -18.91 -10.86
C SER A 83 -13.16 -18.58 -9.55
N ALA A 84 -12.26 -19.47 -9.12
CA ALA A 84 -11.40 -19.22 -7.97
C ALA A 84 -10.49 -18.00 -8.22
N GLU A 85 -9.85 -17.95 -9.38
CA GLU A 85 -8.96 -16.85 -9.77
C GLU A 85 -9.66 -15.49 -9.74
N SER A 86 -10.88 -15.38 -10.28
CA SER A 86 -11.62 -14.10 -10.26
C SER A 86 -12.09 -13.73 -8.86
N ARG A 87 -12.44 -14.71 -8.01
CA ARG A 87 -12.76 -14.47 -6.59
C ARG A 87 -11.57 -13.90 -5.82
N VAL A 88 -10.39 -14.50 -6.00
CA VAL A 88 -9.15 -14.05 -5.35
C VAL A 88 -8.73 -12.69 -5.87
N SER A 89 -8.80 -12.47 -7.18
CA SER A 89 -8.47 -11.18 -7.78
C SER A 89 -9.39 -10.07 -7.27
N LYS A 90 -10.70 -10.33 -7.20
CA LYS A 90 -11.66 -9.38 -6.62
C LYS A 90 -11.37 -9.10 -5.14
N LEU A 91 -11.09 -10.14 -4.35
CA LEU A 91 -10.74 -9.97 -2.93
C LEU A 91 -9.51 -9.08 -2.74
N VAL A 92 -8.47 -9.26 -3.56
CA VAL A 92 -7.27 -8.42 -3.53
C VAL A 92 -7.59 -6.98 -3.95
N SER A 93 -8.41 -6.77 -4.98
CA SER A 93 -8.86 -5.43 -5.36
C SER A 93 -9.66 -4.73 -4.25
N ASP A 94 -10.54 -5.47 -3.56
CA ASP A 94 -11.32 -4.92 -2.44
C ASP A 94 -10.40 -4.59 -1.23
N PHE A 95 -9.36 -5.39 -0.98
CA PHE A 95 -8.31 -5.10 0.00
C PHE A 95 -7.53 -3.82 -0.35
N GLU A 96 -7.07 -3.68 -1.59
CA GLU A 96 -6.36 -2.49 -2.06
C GLU A 96 -7.25 -1.24 -1.98
N ALA A 97 -8.54 -1.37 -2.30
CA ALA A 97 -9.50 -0.28 -2.16
C ALA A 97 -9.61 0.22 -0.71
N VAL A 98 -9.53 -0.68 0.28
CA VAL A 98 -9.48 -0.30 1.71
C VAL A 98 -8.20 0.50 2.01
N LEU A 99 -7.04 0.05 1.54
CA LEU A 99 -5.77 0.75 1.74
C LEU A 99 -5.80 2.16 1.11
N VAL A 100 -6.31 2.28 -0.12
CA VAL A 100 -6.48 3.56 -0.82
C VAL A 100 -7.42 4.49 -0.06
N CYS A 101 -8.57 3.98 0.41
CA CYS A 101 -9.53 4.77 1.20
C CYS A 101 -8.91 5.33 2.49
N LEU A 102 -7.94 4.61 3.07
CA LEU A 102 -7.23 5.02 4.28
C LEU A 102 -5.93 5.78 3.99
N SER A 103 -5.61 6.04 2.71
CA SER A 103 -4.35 6.67 2.27
C SER A 103 -3.10 5.93 2.76
N ILE A 104 -3.16 4.59 2.80
CA ILE A 104 -2.06 3.71 3.19
C ILE A 104 -1.39 3.19 1.92
N GLU A 105 -0.11 3.52 1.74
CA GLU A 105 0.70 3.09 0.60
C GLU A 105 1.73 2.04 1.03
N GLY A 106 2.06 1.10 0.15
CA GLY A 106 3.15 0.12 0.37
C GLY A 106 2.92 -0.90 1.49
N PHE A 107 1.72 -0.97 2.08
CA PHE A 107 1.44 -1.87 3.21
C PHE A 107 1.62 -3.35 2.85
N ALA A 108 1.24 -3.75 1.64
CA ALA A 108 1.37 -5.14 1.20
C ALA A 108 2.83 -5.59 1.14
N GLU A 109 3.75 -4.72 0.68
CA GLU A 109 5.19 -4.98 0.68
C GLU A 109 5.82 -4.87 2.07
N ALA A 110 5.41 -3.88 2.88
CA ALA A 110 5.99 -3.63 4.20
C ALA A 110 5.55 -4.66 5.26
N GLU A 111 4.30 -5.12 5.17
CA GLU A 111 3.67 -6.02 6.14
C GLU A 111 3.05 -7.25 5.43
N PRO A 112 3.86 -8.07 4.73
CA PRO A 112 3.34 -9.19 3.92
C PRO A 112 2.61 -10.21 4.78
N LYS A 113 3.11 -10.47 5.99
CA LYS A 113 2.47 -11.40 6.94
C LYS A 113 1.06 -10.94 7.34
N ARG A 114 0.89 -9.66 7.69
CA ARG A 114 -0.42 -9.11 8.07
C ARG A 114 -1.36 -9.06 6.88
N THR A 115 -0.84 -8.73 5.69
CA THR A 115 -1.60 -8.76 4.44
C THR A 115 -2.18 -10.14 4.19
N VAL A 116 -1.35 -11.18 4.29
CA VAL A 116 -1.80 -12.57 4.16
C VAL A 116 -2.81 -12.93 5.25
N ASP A 117 -2.57 -12.55 6.52
CA ASP A 117 -3.52 -12.82 7.60
C ASP A 117 -4.89 -12.17 7.32
N TYR A 118 -4.96 -10.93 6.84
CA TYR A 118 -6.22 -10.27 6.44
C TYR A 118 -6.92 -10.98 5.28
N LEU A 119 -6.18 -11.37 4.24
CA LEU A 119 -6.75 -12.08 3.10
C LEU A 119 -7.31 -13.45 3.52
N VAL A 120 -6.60 -14.19 4.38
CA VAL A 120 -7.06 -15.47 4.94
C VAL A 120 -8.34 -15.28 5.76
N GLU A 121 -8.41 -14.26 6.63
CA GLU A 121 -9.63 -13.98 7.40
C GLU A 121 -10.83 -13.69 6.50
N ALA A 122 -10.62 -13.03 5.37
CA ALA A 122 -11.66 -12.69 4.42
C ALA A 122 -12.13 -13.85 3.54
N VAL A 123 -11.40 -14.98 3.49
CA VAL A 123 -11.80 -16.17 2.69
C VAL A 123 -13.18 -16.67 3.09
N GLN A 124 -14.01 -16.94 2.08
CA GLN A 124 -15.34 -17.52 2.21
C GLN A 124 -15.49 -18.71 1.28
N PRO A 125 -16.33 -19.71 1.64
CA PRO A 125 -17.02 -19.86 2.92
C PRO A 125 -16.06 -20.22 4.08
N PRO A 126 -16.51 -20.16 5.35
CA PRO A 126 -15.65 -20.43 6.52
C PRO A 126 -14.97 -21.81 6.50
N ALA A 127 -15.61 -22.81 5.90
CA ALA A 127 -15.02 -24.14 5.73
C ALA A 127 -13.77 -24.12 4.83
N VAL A 128 -13.78 -23.31 3.76
CA VAL A 128 -12.60 -23.11 2.89
C VAL A 128 -11.51 -22.37 3.64
N ARG A 129 -11.88 -21.34 4.43
CA ARG A 129 -10.92 -20.62 5.27
C ARG A 129 -10.19 -21.53 6.28
N ILE A 130 -10.89 -22.47 6.91
CA ILE A 130 -10.28 -23.46 7.82
C ILE A 130 -9.25 -24.29 7.06
N ARG A 131 -9.62 -24.84 5.89
CA ARG A 131 -8.71 -25.61 5.05
C ARG A 131 -7.49 -24.80 4.60
N VAL A 132 -7.67 -23.53 4.23
CA VAL A 132 -6.55 -22.63 3.91
C VAL A 132 -5.60 -22.52 5.09
N ARG A 133 -6.09 -22.29 6.30
CA ARG A 133 -5.23 -22.22 7.50
C ARG A 133 -4.50 -23.52 7.78
N GLU A 134 -5.13 -24.67 7.54
CA GLU A 134 -4.49 -25.98 7.70
C GLU A 134 -3.37 -26.17 6.68
N HIS A 135 -3.61 -25.84 5.41
CA HIS A 135 -2.59 -25.93 4.37
C HIS A 135 -1.43 -24.97 4.62
N MET A 136 -1.69 -23.78 5.16
CA MET A 136 -0.63 -22.84 5.53
C MET A 136 0.29 -23.31 6.66
N LYS A 137 -0.10 -24.35 7.42
CA LYS A 137 0.77 -24.97 8.45
C LYS A 137 1.72 -26.01 7.86
N LEU A 138 1.49 -26.45 6.62
CA LEU A 138 2.34 -27.42 5.95
C LEU A 138 3.71 -26.78 5.65
N ASN A 139 4.77 -27.57 5.79
CA ASN A 139 6.15 -27.10 5.60
C ASN A 139 6.39 -26.54 4.19
N GLU A 140 5.71 -27.10 3.18
CA GLU A 140 5.75 -26.65 1.79
C GLU A 140 5.23 -25.22 1.63
N ASN A 141 4.28 -24.80 2.47
CA ASN A 141 3.60 -23.50 2.39
C ASN A 141 4.16 -22.47 3.38
N ARG A 142 5.23 -22.78 4.12
CA ARG A 142 5.83 -21.88 5.12
C ARG A 142 6.31 -20.54 4.55
N GLY A 143 6.59 -20.51 3.23
CA GLY A 143 7.02 -19.31 2.51
C GLY A 143 5.91 -18.32 2.22
N LEU A 144 4.64 -18.76 2.15
CA LEU A 144 3.53 -17.93 1.67
C LEU A 144 3.25 -16.70 2.53
N LYS A 145 3.60 -16.72 3.82
CA LYS A 145 3.45 -15.55 4.70
C LYS A 145 4.47 -14.43 4.43
N LYS A 146 5.53 -14.71 3.66
CA LYS A 146 6.60 -13.76 3.37
C LYS A 146 6.33 -12.94 2.10
N ASP A 147 5.47 -13.45 1.21
CA ASP A 147 5.13 -12.79 -0.04
C ASP A 147 3.63 -12.92 -0.33
N ALA A 148 2.91 -11.80 -0.25
CA ALA A 148 1.48 -11.75 -0.51
C ALA A 148 1.12 -12.07 -1.97
N ARG A 149 2.04 -11.88 -2.93
CA ARG A 149 1.83 -12.20 -4.35
C ARG A 149 1.87 -13.71 -4.58
N ASP A 150 2.80 -14.40 -3.92
CA ASP A 150 2.86 -15.86 -3.95
C ASP A 150 1.64 -16.46 -3.25
N PHE A 151 1.22 -15.91 -2.11
CA PHE A 151 -0.04 -16.32 -1.47
C PHE A 151 -1.25 -16.11 -2.38
N LYS A 152 -1.35 -14.96 -3.09
CA LYS A 152 -2.43 -14.71 -4.05
C LYS A 152 -2.49 -15.79 -5.13
N ARG A 153 -1.33 -16.12 -5.74
CA ARG A 153 -1.25 -17.17 -6.77
C ARG A 153 -1.69 -18.51 -6.22
N TRP A 154 -1.12 -18.91 -5.08
CA TRP A 154 -1.45 -20.16 -4.41
C TRP A 154 -2.92 -20.28 -4.01
N LEU A 155 -3.57 -19.18 -3.61
CA LEU A 155 -4.99 -19.18 -3.24
C LEU A 155 -5.92 -19.28 -4.46
N ALA A 156 -5.45 -18.89 -5.64
CA ALA A 156 -6.21 -18.92 -6.89
C ALA A 156 -6.19 -20.29 -7.57
N ASP A 157 -5.18 -21.13 -7.25
CA ASP A 157 -5.01 -22.50 -7.71
C ASP A 157 -5.93 -23.49 -6.95
#